data_AF-A0AAV5X2A8-F1
#
_entry.id   AF-A0AAV5X2A8-F1
#
_cell.length_a   1.000
_cell.length_b   1.000
_cell.length_c   1.000
_cell.angle_alpha   90.00
_cell.angle_beta   90.00
_cell.angle_gamma   90.00
#
_symmetry.space_group_name_H-M   'P 1'
#
loop_
_entity.id
_entity.type
_entity.pdbx_description
1 polymer ?
#
loop_
_entity_poly.entity_id
_entity_poly.type
_entity_poly.pdbx_seq_one_letter_code
_entity_poly.pdbx_strand_id
1 'polypeptide(L)'
;QIELLERLDLFNTAILIASGTVTFPPAIFVYIRILTLQEFKVQYITRLFVLNGMANFLIYVDNLAQKHFVDWPSTYFIYEWIRETPFPLFFRFLQDFSYCLMWQSTFYILLNRYLTLRVSGMMKRNERRFFLIATISSILIATIVAFPLFFSGFTYQEIIIDDGQIAHVSEYAEDHYLQIPGAYHKTFVSFATFVVSILLISKCKAVRDDIGSSNVKVKAEHGEITFINEKLIYLYRIYHYTLVQYTRNLYVGCFIPFFLALSTTAPFWVLMGFAHSLR
;
A
#
# COMPACT_ATOMS: atom_id res chain seq x y z
N GLN A 1 -28.81 -15.57 -5.45
CA GLN A 1 -27.73 -14.56 -5.59
C GLN A 1 -27.12 -14.21 -4.24
N ILE A 2 -27.93 -14.01 -3.19
CA ILE A 2 -27.51 -13.75 -1.80
C ILE A 2 -26.56 -14.84 -1.26
N GLU A 3 -26.93 -16.12 -1.35
CA GLU A 3 -26.09 -17.22 -0.87
C GLU A 3 -24.71 -17.30 -1.58
N LEU A 4 -24.63 -16.84 -2.84
CA LEU A 4 -23.37 -16.80 -3.58
C LEU A 4 -22.47 -15.67 -3.08
N LEU A 5 -23.05 -14.49 -2.77
CA LEU A 5 -22.34 -13.35 -2.19
C LEU A 5 -21.79 -13.71 -0.81
N GLU A 6 -22.61 -14.29 0.07
CA GLU A 6 -22.20 -14.70 1.42
C GLU A 6 -21.04 -15.73 1.39
N ARG A 7 -21.13 -16.75 0.52
CA ARG A 7 -20.06 -17.74 0.38
C ARG A 7 -18.77 -17.13 -0.18
N LEU A 8 -18.88 -16.20 -1.12
CA LEU A 8 -17.74 -15.52 -1.72
C LEU A 8 -17.06 -14.59 -0.71
N ASP A 9 -17.84 -13.89 0.10
CA ASP A 9 -17.33 -13.02 1.15
C ASP A 9 -16.62 -13.81 2.25
N LEU A 10 -17.20 -14.92 2.69
CA LEU A 10 -16.56 -15.82 3.65
C LEU A 10 -15.24 -16.38 3.09
N PHE A 11 -15.22 -16.76 1.81
CA PHE A 11 -14.02 -17.23 1.14
C PHE A 11 -12.94 -16.14 1.01
N ASN A 12 -13.31 -14.93 0.57
CA ASN A 12 -12.40 -13.79 0.46
C ASN A 12 -11.79 -13.42 1.82
N THR A 13 -12.58 -13.52 2.87
CA THR A 13 -12.15 -13.21 4.24
C THR A 13 -11.21 -14.28 4.78
N ALA A 14 -11.54 -15.56 4.56
CA ALA A 14 -10.65 -16.65 4.90
C ALA A 14 -9.30 -16.51 4.19
N ILE A 15 -9.29 -16.14 2.90
CA ILE A 15 -8.07 -15.86 2.14
C ILE A 15 -7.30 -14.70 2.75
N LEU A 16 -7.98 -13.57 3.04
CA LEU A 16 -7.35 -12.42 3.67
C LEU A 16 -6.70 -12.83 4.98
N ILE A 17 -7.47 -13.32 5.95
CA ILE A 17 -6.96 -13.73 7.27
C ILE A 17 -5.81 -14.73 7.16
N ALA A 18 -5.93 -15.76 6.31
CA ALA A 18 -4.86 -16.72 6.07
C ALA A 18 -3.60 -16.05 5.50
N SER A 19 -3.76 -15.18 4.49
CA SER A 19 -2.65 -14.46 3.88
C SER A 19 -1.94 -13.54 4.88
N GLY A 20 -2.69 -12.83 5.73
CA GLY A 20 -2.13 -11.98 6.77
C GLY A 20 -1.40 -12.78 7.86
N THR A 21 -2.00 -13.89 8.30
CA THR A 21 -1.42 -14.78 9.31
C THR A 21 -0.11 -15.42 8.83
N VAL A 22 -0.03 -15.77 7.55
CA VAL A 22 1.19 -16.34 6.95
C VAL A 22 2.24 -15.25 6.67
N THR A 23 1.83 -14.06 6.25
CA THR A 23 2.75 -13.02 5.76
C THR A 23 3.31 -12.14 6.88
N PHE A 24 2.48 -11.67 7.81
CA PHE A 24 2.88 -10.61 8.74
C PHE A 24 3.78 -11.06 9.88
N PRO A 25 3.61 -12.23 10.54
CA PRO A 25 4.51 -12.63 11.61
C PRO A 25 5.97 -12.75 11.14
N PRO A 26 6.29 -13.42 10.01
CA PRO A 26 7.65 -13.43 9.46
C PRO A 26 8.14 -12.01 9.08
N ALA A 27 7.29 -11.19 8.47
CA ALA A 27 7.63 -9.83 8.08
C ALA A 27 8.00 -8.94 9.27
N ILE A 28 7.18 -8.95 10.33
CA ILE A 28 7.42 -8.20 11.56
C ILE A 28 8.73 -8.64 12.20
N PHE A 29 9.00 -9.95 12.24
CA PHE A 29 10.29 -10.47 12.72
C PHE A 29 11.47 -9.90 11.92
N VAL A 30 11.39 -9.89 10.59
CA VAL A 30 12.43 -9.31 9.73
C VAL A 30 12.58 -7.81 9.97
N TYR A 31 11.48 -7.06 10.15
CA TYR A 31 11.52 -5.62 10.41
C TYR A 31 12.16 -5.29 11.75
N ILE A 32 11.77 -5.99 12.82
CA ILE A 32 12.40 -5.86 14.13
C ILE A 32 13.90 -6.14 14.00
N ARG A 33 14.29 -7.18 13.27
CA ARG A 33 15.69 -7.53 13.06
C ARG A 33 16.47 -6.45 12.31
N ILE A 34 15.90 -5.89 11.23
CA ILE A 34 16.50 -4.77 10.47
C ILE A 34 16.68 -3.53 11.36
N LEU A 35 15.72 -3.24 12.23
CA LEU A 35 15.77 -2.07 13.10
C LEU A 35 16.75 -2.22 14.28
N THR A 36 16.93 -3.45 14.79
CA THR A 36 17.70 -3.72 16.01
C THR A 36 19.16 -4.12 15.76
N LEU A 37 19.45 -4.88 14.70
CA LEU A 37 20.81 -5.38 14.45
C LEU A 37 21.79 -4.29 14.01
N GLN A 38 23.04 -4.39 14.47
CA GLN A 38 24.08 -3.41 14.20
C GLN A 38 24.48 -3.36 12.72
N GLU A 39 24.48 -4.51 12.03
CA GLU A 39 24.82 -4.64 10.60
C GLU A 39 23.94 -3.76 9.71
N PHE A 40 22.67 -3.59 10.07
CA PHE A 40 21.70 -2.80 9.33
C PHE A 40 21.62 -1.33 9.78
N LYS A 41 22.43 -0.90 10.77
CA LYS A 41 22.39 0.48 11.28
C LYS A 41 22.77 1.52 10.24
N VAL A 42 23.65 1.15 9.30
CA VAL A 42 24.15 2.05 8.26
C VAL A 42 23.35 1.92 6.95
N GLN A 43 22.52 0.86 6.82
CA GLN A 43 21.70 0.64 5.63
C GLN A 43 20.38 1.42 5.70
N TYR A 44 20.46 2.72 5.47
CA TYR A 44 19.31 3.62 5.61
C TYR A 44 18.15 3.30 4.64
N ILE A 45 18.46 2.82 3.43
CA ILE A 45 17.43 2.43 2.45
C ILE A 45 16.58 1.26 2.96
N THR A 46 17.20 0.29 3.65
CA THR A 46 16.51 -0.87 4.23
C THR A 46 15.51 -0.44 5.31
N ARG A 47 15.81 0.63 6.06
CA ARG A 47 14.87 1.21 7.03
C ARG A 47 13.69 1.91 6.37
N LEU A 48 13.89 2.50 5.19
CA LEU A 48 12.81 3.07 4.41
C LEU A 48 11.88 1.98 3.84
N PHE A 49 12.41 0.81 3.49
CA PHE A 49 11.60 -0.37 3.18
C PHE A 49 10.75 -0.82 4.36
N VAL A 50 11.29 -0.82 5.58
CA VAL A 50 10.51 -1.12 6.80
C VAL A 50 9.36 -0.13 6.97
N LEU A 51 9.61 1.17 6.79
CA LEU A 51 8.56 2.20 6.87
C LEU A 51 7.45 1.97 5.84
N ASN A 52 7.82 1.67 4.58
CA ASN A 52 6.88 1.34 3.53
C ASN A 52 6.06 0.08 3.86
N GLY A 53 6.73 -0.94 4.41
CA GLY A 53 6.10 -2.17 4.87
C GLY A 53 5.10 -1.95 6.00
N MET A 54 5.46 -1.15 7.00
CA MET A 54 4.54 -0.77 8.08
C MET A 54 3.30 -0.06 7.54
N ALA A 55 3.45 0.82 6.54
CA ALA A 55 2.32 1.46 5.89
C ALA A 55 1.42 0.44 5.17
N ASN A 56 1.99 -0.52 4.44
CA ASN A 56 1.24 -1.62 3.82
C ASN A 56 0.50 -2.50 4.85
N PHE A 57 1.12 -2.78 5.99
CA PHE A 57 0.46 -3.50 7.08
C PHE A 57 -0.72 -2.73 7.65
N LEU A 58 -0.56 -1.43 7.90
CA LEU A 58 -1.67 -0.58 8.38
C LEU A 58 -2.81 -0.52 7.36
N ILE A 59 -2.51 -0.38 6.07
CA ILE A 59 -3.49 -0.48 4.99
C ILE A 59 -4.21 -1.82 5.05
N TYR A 60 -3.48 -2.93 5.21
CA TYR A 60 -4.08 -4.25 5.28
C TYR A 60 -5.04 -4.37 6.48
N VAL A 61 -4.59 -4.00 7.68
CA VAL A 61 -5.40 -4.06 8.92
C VAL A 61 -6.64 -3.19 8.80
N ASP A 62 -6.47 -1.97 8.28
CA ASP A 62 -7.58 -1.04 8.08
C ASP A 62 -8.61 -1.57 7.07
N ASN A 63 -8.16 -2.13 5.94
CA ASN A 63 -9.09 -2.73 4.98
C ASN A 63 -9.77 -3.99 5.54
N LEU A 64 -9.07 -4.77 6.36
CA LEU A 64 -9.66 -5.91 7.07
C LEU A 64 -10.76 -5.41 8.03
N ALA A 65 -10.47 -4.38 8.83
CA ALA A 65 -11.43 -3.80 9.76
C ALA A 65 -12.62 -3.17 9.02
N GLN A 66 -12.38 -2.24 8.10
CA GLN A 66 -13.45 -1.53 7.41
C GLN A 66 -14.29 -2.47 6.55
N LYS A 67 -13.69 -3.28 5.68
CA LYS A 67 -14.49 -4.11 4.76
C LYS A 67 -15.22 -5.24 5.48
N HIS A 68 -14.63 -5.90 6.47
CA HIS A 68 -15.31 -7.00 7.16
C HIS A 68 -16.31 -6.54 8.23
N PHE A 69 -16.16 -5.35 8.80
CA PHE A 69 -17.15 -4.82 9.74
C PHE A 69 -18.30 -4.08 9.03
N VAL A 70 -18.08 -3.49 7.86
CA VAL A 70 -19.11 -2.76 7.10
C VAL A 70 -19.97 -3.70 6.26
N ASP A 71 -19.36 -4.68 5.58
CA ASP A 71 -20.05 -5.42 4.51
C ASP A 71 -20.81 -6.67 5.03
N TRP A 72 -20.69 -7.01 6.32
CA TRP A 72 -21.16 -8.30 6.85
C TRP A 72 -22.41 -8.19 7.74
N PRO A 73 -23.51 -8.89 7.37
CA PRO A 73 -24.72 -8.87 8.16
C PRO A 73 -24.58 -9.36 9.60
N SER A 74 -23.66 -10.30 9.83
CA SER A 74 -23.41 -10.87 11.15
C SER A 74 -22.63 -9.94 12.09
N THR A 75 -21.99 -8.88 11.56
CA THR A 75 -21.19 -7.92 12.33
C THR A 75 -21.86 -6.55 12.45
N TYR A 76 -23.10 -6.38 11.98
CA TYR A 76 -23.84 -5.12 12.04
C TYR A 76 -23.93 -4.51 13.45
N PHE A 77 -24.00 -5.33 14.50
CA PHE A 77 -23.98 -4.79 15.89
C PHE A 77 -22.65 -4.11 16.25
N ILE A 78 -21.52 -4.61 15.71
CA ILE A 78 -20.20 -3.97 15.87
C ILE A 78 -20.19 -2.66 15.09
N TYR A 79 -20.87 -2.64 13.95
CA TYR A 79 -20.96 -1.49 13.10
C TYR A 79 -21.79 -0.35 13.70
N GLU A 80 -22.95 -0.67 14.25
CA GLU A 80 -23.81 0.27 14.97
C GLU A 80 -23.01 0.94 16.11
N TRP A 81 -22.26 0.14 16.88
CA TRP A 81 -21.33 0.64 17.88
C TRP A 81 -20.22 1.52 17.29
N ILE A 82 -19.59 1.11 16.18
CA ILE A 82 -18.55 1.89 15.50
C ILE A 82 -19.11 3.23 15.01
N ARG A 83 -20.31 3.27 14.43
CA ARG A 83 -20.97 4.48 13.93
C ARG A 83 -21.21 5.52 15.03
N GLU A 84 -21.53 5.08 16.23
CA GLU A 84 -21.75 5.97 17.39
C GLU A 84 -20.45 6.53 17.99
N THR A 85 -19.29 6.09 17.52
CA THR A 85 -17.97 6.49 18.01
C THR A 85 -17.19 7.30 16.95
N PRO A 86 -16.10 7.99 17.31
CA PRO A 86 -15.22 8.63 16.32
C PRO A 86 -14.32 7.64 15.54
N PHE A 87 -14.48 6.32 15.73
CA PHE A 87 -13.65 5.32 15.08
C PHE A 87 -13.73 5.29 13.55
N PRO A 88 -14.89 5.46 12.87
CA PRO A 88 -14.98 5.57 11.42
C PRO A 88 -13.99 6.58 10.85
N LEU A 89 -13.98 7.77 11.44
CA LEU A 89 -13.11 8.87 11.03
C LEU A 89 -11.64 8.54 11.28
N PHE A 90 -11.33 7.92 12.42
CA PHE A 90 -9.97 7.48 12.74
C PHE A 90 -9.45 6.42 11.76
N PHE A 91 -10.24 5.39 11.46
CA PHE A 91 -9.89 4.35 10.48
C PHE A 91 -9.71 4.97 9.10
N ARG A 92 -10.62 5.85 8.68
CA ARG A 92 -10.50 6.56 7.40
C ARG A 92 -9.24 7.42 7.32
N PHE A 93 -8.92 8.16 8.38
CA PHE A 93 -7.68 8.92 8.49
C PHE A 93 -6.46 8.00 8.41
N LEU A 94 -6.44 6.91 9.18
CA LEU A 94 -5.34 5.95 9.21
C LEU A 94 -5.10 5.33 7.84
N GLN A 95 -6.18 5.02 7.12
CA GLN A 95 -6.15 4.51 5.76
C GLN A 95 -5.47 5.50 4.81
N ASP A 96 -5.93 6.75 4.79
CA ASP A 96 -5.42 7.78 3.89
C ASP A 96 -3.99 8.17 4.21
N PHE A 97 -3.67 8.30 5.49
CA PHE A 97 -2.31 8.49 5.98
C PHE A 97 -1.40 7.35 5.52
N SER A 98 -1.81 6.09 5.71
CA SER A 98 -0.99 4.93 5.37
C SER A 98 -0.78 4.80 3.86
N TYR A 99 -1.81 5.06 3.04
CA TYR A 99 -1.66 5.11 1.59
C TYR A 99 -0.68 6.20 1.14
N CYS A 100 -0.79 7.41 1.70
CA CYS A 100 0.13 8.49 1.36
C CYS A 100 1.57 8.15 1.77
N LEU A 101 1.75 7.63 2.99
CA LEU A 101 3.05 7.20 3.50
C LEU A 101 3.66 6.08 2.64
N MET A 102 2.86 5.10 2.24
CA MET A 102 3.28 4.03 1.34
C MET A 102 3.75 4.58 -0.01
N TRP A 103 2.99 5.46 -0.64
CA TRP A 103 3.36 6.03 -1.94
C TRP A 103 4.61 6.92 -1.86
N GLN A 104 4.70 7.78 -0.85
CA GLN A 104 5.86 8.65 -0.64
C GLN A 104 7.13 7.85 -0.38
N SER A 105 7.07 6.88 0.55
CA SER A 105 8.21 6.01 0.84
C SER A 105 8.63 5.19 -0.39
N THR A 106 7.67 4.67 -1.17
CA THR A 106 7.95 3.97 -2.44
C THR A 106 8.69 4.88 -3.43
N PHE A 107 8.19 6.10 -3.62
CA PHE A 107 8.81 7.09 -4.49
C PHE A 107 10.26 7.35 -4.09
N TYR A 108 10.50 7.62 -2.81
CA TYR A 108 11.85 7.87 -2.31
C TYR A 108 12.78 6.65 -2.40
N ILE A 109 12.26 5.44 -2.20
CA ILE A 109 13.03 4.20 -2.40
C ILE A 109 13.52 4.10 -3.84
N LEU A 110 12.63 4.31 -4.81
CA LEU A 110 12.96 4.23 -6.23
C LEU A 110 13.89 5.36 -6.66
N LEU A 111 13.64 6.57 -6.17
CA LEU A 111 14.50 7.71 -6.43
C LEU A 111 15.90 7.48 -5.87
N ASN A 112 16.02 6.92 -4.65
CA ASN A 112 17.31 6.56 -4.06
C ASN A 112 18.08 5.57 -4.94
N ARG A 113 17.42 4.50 -5.40
CA ARG A 113 18.01 3.50 -6.30
C ARG A 113 18.48 4.14 -7.61
N TYR A 114 17.61 4.95 -8.23
CA TYR A 114 17.95 5.66 -9.47
C TYR A 114 19.14 6.59 -9.30
N LEU A 115 19.16 7.39 -8.24
CA LEU A 115 20.26 8.31 -7.94
C LEU A 115 21.55 7.57 -7.59
N THR A 116 21.45 6.41 -6.96
CA THR A 116 22.61 5.58 -6.63
C THR A 116 23.28 5.01 -7.88
N LEU A 117 22.49 4.63 -8.89
CA LEU A 117 23.02 4.21 -10.20
C LEU A 117 23.58 5.39 -10.99
N ARG A 118 22.92 6.56 -10.95
CA ARG A 118 23.32 7.73 -11.75
C ARG A 118 24.52 8.49 -11.14
N VAL A 119 24.58 8.63 -9.83
CA VAL A 119 25.55 9.47 -9.10
C VAL A 119 26.01 8.79 -7.80
N SER A 120 26.51 7.56 -7.92
CA SER A 120 26.87 6.69 -6.78
C SER A 120 27.73 7.38 -5.71
N GLY A 121 28.74 8.16 -6.13
CA GLY A 121 29.66 8.84 -5.22
C GLY A 121 28.97 9.88 -4.31
N MET A 122 28.03 10.66 -4.85
CA MET A 122 27.30 11.66 -4.06
C MET A 122 26.28 11.01 -3.12
N MET A 123 25.63 9.93 -3.58
CA MET A 123 24.63 9.22 -2.77
C MET A 123 25.26 8.56 -1.56
N LYS A 124 26.36 7.81 -1.73
CA LYS A 124 27.08 7.16 -0.62
C LYS A 124 27.45 8.13 0.50
N ARG A 125 27.84 9.37 0.17
CA ARG A 125 28.19 10.40 1.16
C ARG A 125 26.97 10.98 1.88
N ASN A 126 25.80 11.01 1.23
CA ASN A 126 24.61 11.70 1.70
C ASN A 126 23.44 10.78 2.06
N GLU A 127 23.62 9.46 2.10
CA GLU A 127 22.55 8.47 2.37
C GLU A 127 21.74 8.80 3.63
N ARG A 128 22.41 9.13 4.74
CA ARG A 128 21.74 9.49 6.00
C ARG A 128 20.83 10.71 5.83
N ARG A 129 21.31 11.74 5.12
CA ARG A 129 20.55 12.98 4.89
C ARG A 129 19.36 12.71 3.99
N PHE A 130 19.57 11.95 2.92
CA PHE A 130 18.49 11.53 2.02
C PHE A 130 17.40 10.77 2.80
N PHE A 131 17.78 9.81 3.63
CA PHE A 131 16.84 9.04 4.44
C PHE A 131 16.05 9.89 5.42
N LEU A 132 16.71 10.82 6.11
CA LEU A 132 16.05 11.71 7.07
C LEU A 132 15.04 12.61 6.36
N ILE A 133 15.43 13.21 5.23
CA ILE A 133 14.53 14.05 4.42
C ILE A 133 13.35 13.20 3.94
N ALA A 134 13.60 12.05 3.32
CA ALA A 134 12.57 11.16 2.80
C ALA A 134 11.57 10.72 3.88
N THR A 135 12.06 10.36 5.07
CA THR A 135 11.20 9.91 6.18
C THR A 135 10.34 11.05 6.70
N ILE A 136 10.96 12.19 7.02
CA ILE A 136 10.26 13.35 7.59
C ILE A 136 9.26 13.90 6.57
N SER A 137 9.64 14.06 5.30
CA SER A 137 8.73 14.55 4.26
C SER A 137 7.57 13.58 4.03
N SER A 138 7.82 12.27 4.01
CA SER A 138 6.74 11.29 3.81
C SER A 138 5.71 11.36 4.93
N ILE A 139 6.15 11.45 6.19
CA ILE A 139 5.24 11.55 7.34
C ILE A 139 4.49 12.88 7.32
N LEU A 140 5.20 14.01 7.18
CA LEU A 140 4.58 15.34 7.17
C LEU A 140 3.55 15.48 6.05
N ILE A 141 3.89 15.07 4.83
CA ILE A 141 2.98 15.14 3.69
C ILE A 141 1.77 14.21 3.92
N ALA A 142 1.99 12.98 4.39
CA ALA A 142 0.89 12.07 4.69
C ALA A 142 -0.07 12.65 5.75
N THR A 143 0.46 13.29 6.79
CA THR A 143 -0.35 13.99 7.80
C THR A 143 -1.11 15.16 7.19
N ILE A 144 -0.45 16.04 6.42
CA ILE A 144 -1.08 17.23 5.80
C ILE A 144 -2.21 16.82 4.85
N VAL A 145 -2.00 15.75 4.07
CA VAL A 145 -2.98 15.27 3.09
C VAL A 145 -4.17 14.58 3.76
N ALA A 146 -3.95 13.85 4.86
CA ALA A 146 -5.01 13.16 5.57
C ALA A 146 -5.77 14.06 6.58
N PHE A 147 -5.16 15.14 7.05
CA PHE A 147 -5.75 16.03 8.07
C PHE A 147 -7.12 16.65 7.69
N PRO A 148 -7.37 17.09 6.45
CA PRO A 148 -8.67 17.62 6.04
C PRO A 148 -9.86 16.68 6.29
N LEU A 149 -9.62 15.36 6.39
CA LEU A 149 -10.67 14.38 6.68
C LEU A 149 -11.37 14.67 8.02
N PHE A 150 -10.66 15.21 9.02
CA PHE A 150 -11.27 15.54 10.31
C PHE A 150 -12.40 16.58 10.22
N PHE A 151 -12.46 17.33 9.13
CA PHE A 151 -13.49 18.33 8.87
C PHE A 151 -14.53 17.86 7.84
N SER A 152 -14.36 16.67 7.27
CA SER A 152 -15.17 16.17 6.15
C SER A 152 -16.56 15.68 6.53
N GLY A 153 -16.88 15.63 7.83
CA GLY A 153 -18.12 15.03 8.31
C GLY A 153 -18.27 13.56 7.93
N PHE A 154 -17.15 12.86 7.70
CA PHE A 154 -17.16 11.46 7.28
C PHE A 154 -17.95 10.61 8.28
N THR A 155 -18.95 9.92 7.74
CA THR A 155 -19.80 9.01 8.49
C THR A 155 -20.17 7.85 7.57
N TYR A 156 -20.98 6.95 8.08
CA TYR A 156 -21.58 5.91 7.29
C TYR A 156 -23.09 6.01 7.34
N GLN A 157 -23.72 5.94 6.17
CA GLN A 157 -25.17 5.91 6.05
C GLN A 157 -25.67 4.48 5.88
N GLU A 158 -26.83 4.23 6.46
CA GLU A 158 -27.61 3.02 6.27
C GLU A 158 -28.39 3.09 4.98
N ILE A 159 -28.19 2.10 4.12
CA ILE A 159 -28.97 1.89 2.90
C ILE A 159 -29.64 0.54 3.05
N ILE A 160 -30.97 0.55 2.93
CA ILE A 160 -31.75 -0.68 2.89
C ILE A 160 -31.56 -1.29 1.50
N ILE A 161 -30.91 -2.44 1.45
CA ILE A 161 -30.83 -3.31 0.26
C ILE A 161 -32.16 -4.06 0.13
N ASP A 162 -32.50 -4.46 -1.10
CA ASP A 162 -33.62 -5.39 -1.37
C ASP A 162 -33.60 -6.57 -0.38
N ASP A 163 -34.79 -6.99 0.06
CA ASP A 163 -35.03 -7.99 1.13
C ASP A 163 -34.82 -7.52 2.58
N GLY A 164 -34.68 -6.21 2.83
CA GLY A 164 -34.69 -5.64 4.18
C GLY A 164 -33.35 -5.73 4.92
N GLN A 165 -32.27 -6.08 4.23
CA GLN A 165 -30.92 -6.02 4.76
C GLN A 165 -30.41 -4.57 4.80
N ILE A 166 -29.66 -4.22 5.84
CA ILE A 166 -29.11 -2.88 6.01
C ILE A 166 -27.64 -2.91 5.61
N ALA A 167 -27.28 -2.38 4.44
CA ALA A 167 -25.87 -2.13 4.14
C ALA A 167 -25.47 -0.74 4.60
N HIS A 168 -24.20 -0.58 4.93
CA HIS A 168 -23.68 0.72 5.29
C HIS A 168 -22.70 1.22 4.25
N VAL A 169 -22.93 2.44 3.77
CA VAL A 169 -22.10 3.05 2.72
C VAL A 169 -21.40 4.27 3.29
N SER A 170 -20.11 4.39 2.97
CA SER A 170 -19.33 5.55 3.36
C SER A 170 -19.92 6.81 2.74
N GLU A 171 -20.24 7.77 3.60
CA GLU A 171 -20.75 9.07 3.20
C GLU A 171 -19.89 10.18 3.77
N TYR A 172 -19.90 11.32 3.10
CA TYR A 172 -19.26 12.54 3.55
C TYR A 172 -20.31 13.62 3.56
N ALA A 173 -20.15 14.63 4.41
CA ALA A 173 -20.94 15.85 4.28
C ALA A 173 -20.79 16.40 2.85
N GLU A 174 -21.79 17.15 2.36
CA GLU A 174 -21.91 17.68 0.99
C GLU A 174 -20.62 18.36 0.46
N ASP A 175 -19.73 18.73 1.36
CA ASP A 175 -18.37 19.22 1.17
C ASP A 175 -17.37 18.15 0.65
N HIS A 176 -17.66 17.60 -0.54
CA HIS A 176 -16.79 16.67 -1.26
C HIS A 176 -15.36 17.20 -1.51
N TYR A 177 -15.13 18.51 -1.38
CA TYR A 177 -13.82 19.12 -1.58
C TYR A 177 -12.76 18.68 -0.57
N LEU A 178 -13.14 18.20 0.61
CA LEU A 178 -12.20 17.76 1.64
C LEU A 178 -11.56 16.40 1.35
N GLN A 179 -12.09 15.64 0.39
CA GLN A 179 -11.52 14.36 -0.07
C GLN A 179 -10.55 14.50 -1.25
N ILE A 180 -10.66 15.62 -1.97
CA ILE A 180 -9.88 15.93 -3.17
C ILE A 180 -8.37 15.85 -2.88
N PRO A 181 -7.82 16.42 -1.78
CA PRO A 181 -6.38 16.39 -1.55
C PRO A 181 -5.82 14.96 -1.49
N GLY A 182 -6.50 14.05 -0.79
CA GLY A 182 -6.11 12.65 -0.66
C GLY A 182 -6.07 11.91 -1.99
N ALA A 183 -7.14 12.02 -2.78
CA ALA A 183 -7.24 11.36 -4.08
C ALA A 183 -6.22 11.91 -5.08
N TYR A 184 -6.11 13.22 -5.20
CA TYR A 184 -5.16 13.87 -6.12
C TYR A 184 -3.72 13.56 -5.74
N HIS A 185 -3.39 13.62 -4.45
CA HIS A 185 -2.04 13.31 -3.98
C HIS A 185 -1.64 11.86 -4.31
N LYS A 186 -2.51 10.90 -4.00
CA LYS A 186 -2.26 9.47 -4.30
C LYS A 186 -2.05 9.27 -5.80
N THR A 187 -2.91 9.84 -6.64
CA THR A 187 -2.78 9.74 -8.11
C THR A 187 -1.47 10.37 -8.59
N PHE A 188 -1.17 11.60 -8.16
CA PHE A 188 0.04 12.31 -8.55
C PHE A 188 1.31 11.57 -8.15
N VAL A 189 1.42 11.14 -6.89
CA VAL A 189 2.62 10.45 -6.41
C VAL A 189 2.74 9.07 -7.05
N SER A 190 1.65 8.35 -7.29
CA SER A 190 1.69 7.07 -8.00
C SER A 190 2.20 7.25 -9.44
N PHE A 191 1.78 8.30 -10.13
CA PHE A 191 2.27 8.64 -11.46
C PHE A 191 3.75 9.03 -11.44
N ALA A 192 4.16 9.89 -10.51
CA ALA A 192 5.57 10.25 -10.33
C ALA A 192 6.45 9.01 -10.04
N THR A 193 5.95 8.10 -9.20
CA THR A 193 6.59 6.83 -8.87
C THR A 193 6.75 5.95 -10.11
N PHE A 194 5.74 5.90 -10.98
CA PHE A 194 5.79 5.18 -12.24
C PHE A 194 6.85 5.77 -13.19
N VAL A 195 6.90 7.09 -13.33
CA VAL A 195 7.93 7.77 -14.14
C VAL A 195 9.34 7.44 -13.62
N VAL A 196 9.57 7.52 -12.31
CA VAL A 196 10.88 7.15 -11.73
C VAL A 196 11.20 5.66 -11.96
N SER A 197 10.20 4.79 -11.92
CA SER A 197 10.37 3.36 -12.24
C SER A 197 10.85 3.15 -13.67
N ILE A 198 10.25 3.85 -14.65
CA ILE A 198 10.70 3.79 -16.06
C ILE A 198 12.14 4.27 -16.17
N LEU A 199 12.48 5.41 -15.56
CA LEU A 199 13.82 5.97 -15.59
C LEU A 199 14.86 5.03 -14.94
N LEU A 200 14.50 4.35 -13.86
CA LEU A 200 15.32 3.34 -13.20
C LEU A 200 15.60 2.18 -14.15
N ILE A 201 14.57 1.62 -14.78
CA ILE A 201 14.70 0.51 -15.73
C ILE A 201 15.60 0.90 -16.91
N SER A 202 15.37 2.08 -17.50
CA SER A 202 16.20 2.57 -18.61
C SER A 202 17.67 2.69 -18.20
N LYS A 203 17.95 3.13 -16.97
CA LYS A 203 19.33 3.22 -16.46
C LYS A 203 19.92 1.87 -16.11
N CYS A 204 19.17 0.94 -15.52
CA CYS A 204 19.63 -0.42 -15.30
C CYS A 204 20.02 -1.09 -16.63
N LYS A 205 19.19 -0.92 -17.67
CA LYS A 205 19.47 -1.44 -19.02
C LYS A 205 20.75 -0.82 -19.60
N ALA A 206 20.90 0.50 -19.55
CA ALA A 206 22.11 1.17 -20.05
C ALA A 206 23.38 0.69 -19.33
N VAL A 207 23.35 0.60 -17.99
CA VAL A 207 24.48 0.09 -17.20
C VAL A 207 24.80 -1.37 -17.56
N ARG A 208 23.78 -2.19 -17.84
CA ARG A 208 23.97 -3.58 -18.29
C ARG A 208 24.61 -3.66 -19.67
N ASP A 209 24.15 -2.84 -20.61
CA ASP A 209 24.70 -2.79 -21.96
C ASP A 209 26.17 -2.32 -21.92
N ASP A 210 26.51 -1.40 -21.01
CA ASP A 210 27.89 -0.95 -20.75
C ASP A 210 28.77 -2.03 -20.09
N ILE A 211 28.19 -2.88 -19.22
CA ILE A 211 28.93 -3.95 -18.51
C ILE A 211 29.22 -5.15 -19.43
N GLY A 212 28.44 -5.35 -20.50
CA GLY A 212 28.75 -6.22 -21.65
C GLY A 212 29.22 -7.66 -21.35
N SER A 213 28.44 -8.66 -21.78
CA SER A 213 28.92 -10.03 -22.11
C SER A 213 29.75 -10.84 -21.08
N SER A 214 29.88 -10.40 -19.82
CA SER A 214 30.47 -11.22 -18.77
C SER A 214 29.41 -12.13 -18.15
N ASN A 215 29.73 -13.42 -18.01
CA ASN A 215 28.89 -14.51 -17.48
C ASN A 215 28.48 -14.34 -15.99
N VAL A 216 28.27 -13.13 -15.50
CA VAL A 216 27.90 -12.84 -14.11
C VAL A 216 26.39 -13.04 -13.94
N LYS A 217 26.02 -14.23 -13.50
CA LYS A 217 24.64 -14.70 -13.29
C LYS A 217 23.81 -13.82 -12.34
N VAL A 218 22.93 -12.98 -12.89
CA VAL A 218 21.43 -12.96 -12.75
C VAL A 218 20.78 -12.94 -11.34
N LYS A 219 21.49 -12.96 -10.21
CA LYS A 219 20.85 -13.03 -8.88
C LYS A 219 20.24 -11.72 -8.37
N ALA A 220 20.80 -10.56 -8.73
CA ALA A 220 20.28 -9.26 -8.28
C ALA A 220 19.01 -8.82 -9.05
N GLU A 221 18.85 -9.28 -10.30
CA GLU A 221 17.76 -8.85 -11.21
C GLU A 221 16.37 -9.40 -10.84
N HIS A 222 16.31 -10.52 -10.11
CA HIS A 222 15.02 -11.06 -9.64
C HIS A 222 14.29 -10.04 -8.75
N GLY A 223 15.01 -9.15 -8.05
CA GLY A 223 14.38 -8.14 -7.19
C GLY A 223 13.80 -6.96 -7.92
N GLU A 224 14.33 -6.64 -9.09
CA GLU A 224 13.87 -5.52 -9.89
C GLU A 224 12.67 -5.90 -10.75
N ILE A 225 12.67 -7.11 -11.33
CA ILE A 225 11.51 -7.63 -12.09
C ILE A 225 10.30 -7.85 -11.18
N THR A 226 10.51 -8.32 -9.95
CA THR A 226 9.40 -8.49 -9.00
C THR A 226 8.87 -7.14 -8.50
N PHE A 227 9.73 -6.11 -8.39
CA PHE A 227 9.30 -4.74 -8.11
C PHE A 227 8.41 -4.17 -9.23
N ILE A 228 8.72 -4.45 -10.50
CA ILE A 228 7.92 -4.02 -11.66
C ILE A 228 6.55 -4.70 -11.67
N ASN A 229 6.49 -6.01 -11.41
CA ASN A 229 5.23 -6.75 -11.33
C ASN A 229 4.34 -6.23 -10.19
N GLU A 230 4.92 -5.88 -9.04
CA GLU A 230 4.20 -5.26 -7.93
C GLU A 230 3.59 -3.90 -8.31
N LYS A 231 4.31 -3.09 -9.10
CA LYS A 231 3.82 -1.78 -9.58
C LYS A 231 2.82 -1.88 -10.73
N LEU A 232 2.91 -2.92 -11.57
CA LEU A 232 1.88 -3.25 -12.55
C LEU A 232 0.58 -3.71 -11.88
N ILE A 233 0.66 -4.52 -10.81
CA ILE A 233 -0.50 -4.90 -9.99
C ILE A 233 -1.15 -3.66 -9.35
N TYR A 234 -0.34 -2.67 -8.94
CA TYR A 234 -0.85 -1.41 -8.39
C TYR A 234 -1.44 -0.44 -9.44
N LEU A 235 -0.84 -0.33 -10.63
CA LEU A 235 -1.42 0.39 -11.76
C LEU A 235 -2.73 -0.26 -12.21
N TYR A 236 -2.77 -1.60 -12.24
CA TYR A 236 -3.98 -2.36 -12.47
C TYR A 236 -5.02 -2.07 -11.39
N ARG A 237 -4.63 -1.94 -10.13
CA ARG A 237 -5.53 -1.53 -9.05
C ARG A 237 -6.07 -0.11 -9.24
N ILE A 238 -5.26 0.87 -9.65
CA ILE A 238 -5.74 2.23 -9.96
C ILE A 238 -6.73 2.18 -11.11
N TYR A 239 -6.34 1.52 -12.21
CA TYR A 239 -7.20 1.29 -13.37
C TYR A 239 -8.53 0.65 -12.95
N HIS A 240 -8.49 -0.37 -12.11
CA HIS A 240 -9.63 -1.12 -11.64
C HIS A 240 -10.51 -0.34 -10.64
N TYR A 241 -9.93 0.47 -9.74
CA TYR A 241 -10.70 1.37 -8.88
C TYR A 241 -11.44 2.43 -9.70
N THR A 242 -10.78 2.98 -10.72
CA THR A 242 -11.42 3.90 -11.67
C THR A 242 -12.50 3.17 -12.47
N LEU A 243 -12.22 1.98 -13.01
CA LEU A 243 -13.18 1.23 -13.82
C LEU A 243 -14.40 0.76 -13.02
N VAL A 244 -14.23 0.34 -11.78
CA VAL A 244 -15.34 -0.12 -10.91
C VAL A 244 -16.33 1.00 -10.64
N GLN A 245 -15.84 2.23 -10.43
CA GLN A 245 -16.71 3.40 -10.28
C GLN A 245 -17.58 3.64 -11.53
N TYR A 246 -17.08 3.29 -12.73
CA TYR A 246 -17.81 3.49 -13.98
C TYR A 246 -18.63 2.28 -14.46
N THR A 247 -18.23 1.05 -14.11
CA THR A 247 -18.81 -0.16 -14.71
C THR A 247 -19.96 -0.77 -13.92
N ARG A 248 -20.22 -0.33 -12.67
CA ARG A 248 -21.25 -0.90 -11.76
C ARG A 248 -21.28 -2.45 -11.74
N ASN A 249 -20.17 -3.10 -12.09
CA ASN A 249 -20.14 -4.54 -12.30
C ASN A 249 -19.75 -5.21 -10.98
N LEU A 250 -20.75 -5.84 -10.35
CA LEU A 250 -20.63 -6.55 -9.07
C LEU A 250 -19.47 -7.54 -9.04
N TYR A 251 -19.24 -8.29 -10.13
CA TYR A 251 -18.15 -9.27 -10.21
C TYR A 251 -16.76 -8.63 -10.11
N VAL A 252 -16.61 -7.42 -10.64
CA VAL A 252 -15.36 -6.67 -10.59
C VAL A 252 -15.11 -6.19 -9.15
N GLY A 253 -16.16 -5.75 -8.44
CA GLY A 253 -16.10 -5.43 -7.00
C GLY A 253 -15.57 -6.58 -6.14
N CYS A 254 -15.98 -7.81 -6.43
CA CYS A 254 -15.61 -9.00 -5.66
C CYS A 254 -14.12 -9.35 -5.71
N PHE A 255 -13.38 -8.94 -6.76
CA PHE A 255 -11.93 -9.20 -6.86
C PHE A 255 -11.08 -8.12 -6.19
N ILE A 256 -11.67 -6.97 -5.81
CA ILE A 256 -10.92 -5.88 -5.16
C ILE A 256 -10.22 -6.35 -3.87
N PRO A 257 -10.87 -7.10 -2.95
CA PRO A 257 -10.21 -7.58 -1.74
C PRO A 257 -9.04 -8.52 -2.04
N PHE A 258 -9.16 -9.37 -3.06
CA PHE A 258 -8.09 -10.26 -3.50
C PHE A 258 -6.88 -9.49 -4.04
N PHE A 259 -7.09 -8.55 -4.97
CA PHE A 259 -6.00 -7.72 -5.49
C PHE A 259 -5.38 -6.84 -4.42
N LEU A 260 -6.18 -6.39 -3.45
CA LEU A 260 -5.71 -5.64 -2.30
C LEU A 260 -4.82 -6.50 -1.40
N ALA A 261 -5.25 -7.72 -1.07
CA ALA A 261 -4.46 -8.71 -0.33
C ALA A 261 -3.13 -8.96 -1.04
N LEU A 262 -3.18 -9.25 -2.34
CA LEU A 262 -1.98 -9.49 -3.15
C LEU A 262 -1.07 -8.26 -3.17
N SER A 263 -1.61 -7.07 -3.38
CA SER A 263 -0.82 -5.83 -3.47
C SER A 263 -0.18 -5.42 -2.14
N THR A 264 -0.82 -5.72 -1.01
CA THR A 264 -0.30 -5.38 0.32
C THR A 264 0.66 -6.45 0.84
N THR A 265 0.47 -7.71 0.48
CA THR A 265 1.34 -8.82 0.89
C THR A 265 2.55 -8.99 -0.03
N ALA A 266 2.41 -8.83 -1.35
CA ALA A 266 3.49 -9.03 -2.32
C ALA A 266 4.84 -8.38 -1.93
N PRO A 267 4.92 -7.09 -1.54
CA PRO A 267 6.21 -6.49 -1.16
C PRO A 267 6.93 -7.24 -0.03
N PHE A 268 6.19 -7.89 0.87
CA PHE A 268 6.77 -8.72 1.93
C PHE A 268 7.35 -10.02 1.40
N TRP A 269 6.66 -10.68 0.48
CA TRP A 269 7.13 -11.92 -0.14
C TRP A 269 8.38 -11.69 -0.97
N VAL A 270 8.41 -10.55 -1.68
CA VAL A 270 9.60 -10.05 -2.37
C VAL A 270 10.74 -9.89 -1.37
N LEU A 271 10.52 -9.13 -0.29
CA LEU A 271 11.55 -8.86 0.72
C LEU A 271 12.06 -10.14 1.41
N MET A 272 11.18 -11.10 1.72
CA MET A 272 11.56 -12.41 2.27
C MET A 272 12.41 -13.23 1.27
N GLY A 273 12.05 -13.20 -0.01
CA GLY A 273 12.87 -13.79 -1.08
C GLY A 273 14.26 -13.16 -1.16
N PHE A 274 14.37 -11.83 -1.01
CA PHE A 274 15.66 -11.12 -1.02
C PHE A 274 16.47 -11.29 0.25
N ALA A 275 15.84 -11.47 1.41
CA ALA A 275 16.54 -11.68 2.67
C ALA A 275 17.49 -12.90 2.60
N HIS A 276 17.13 -13.92 1.81
CA HIS A 276 17.99 -15.07 1.54
C HIS A 276 19.23 -14.74 0.69
N SER A 277 19.16 -13.70 -0.14
CA SER A 277 20.28 -13.24 -0.99
C SER A 277 21.21 -12.22 -0.32
N LEU A 278 20.81 -11.69 0.85
CA LEU A 278 21.59 -10.74 1.65
C LEU A 278 22.51 -11.42 2.68
N ARG A 279 22.46 -12.76 2.80
CA ARG A 279 23.46 -13.57 3.51
C ARG A 279 24.60 -13.95 2.58
#